data_AF-A0A6B9Z2R5-F1
#
_entry.id   AF-A0A6B9Z2R5-F1
#
_cell.length_a   1.000
_cell.length_b   1.000
_cell.length_c   1.000
_cell.angle_alpha   90.00
_cell.angle_beta   90.00
_cell.angle_gamma   90.00
#
_symmetry.space_group_name_H-M   'P 1'
#
loop_
_entity.id
_entity.type
_entity.pdbx_description
1 polymer ?
#
loop_
_entity_poly.entity_id
_entity_poly.type
_entity_poly.pdbx_seq_one_letter_code
_entity_poly.pdbx_strand_id
1 'polypeptide(L)'
;MGRKVRSYNQLRHESLTAQAKVVLNRFFYNGIGQVIQKGLHSLTPYTAYLQSVYYRYNERGWLTSINNSTLSDDGGYTNSAGNAAFGMEIAYQGTSTGRPQYNGNISTVKWKQGRTDLSLPLPGQQSYDYDYDRLNRLTAAVSTSSAAKDGFYNEALTYDQMGNITALGRNEKVSGVKTQIDTLSYSYNGNRLTRVDDASAYNGLAGFTDGVQVANEYTYDGNANMRKDLNKGITSINYNMLNLPESITVNGNTVTYTYDASGRKLKKVFTAGSNITTTEYIGGIQYTNGAIDFIQNEEGRARLSGTVYKYEYDLKDHLGNTRTTVTWDAADATQLTPKILQQNDYYAFGLSIKSLEPNVPSPKNQYLYNGKELQDETGLYDYGARLYDPVIGRWTNCDPHASSYFSISSYSYVNNNPITSIDPDGRDLIVLSAPTHAGGYGHAAVLIGNDKTGYKYYSKNGTTEHKGAWGASDKHPVVGRKYASLKEFEASEDNKKDGPYEKAYELKTDEATDKKMEEAAKKAVESDYNVLANSCIDVASDALHAGRFDNGTGPKVFGIIPNTYLTPIPNVRFKAIIKNNPGGVLLILPQPKKKREGTVTVGPLSKPTVIPDNEKKP
;
A
#
# COMPACT_ATOMS: atom_id res chain seq x y z
N MET A 1 -4.73 -19.38 17.77
CA MET A 1 -3.53 -19.13 16.93
C MET A 1 -2.66 -18.12 17.68
N GLY A 2 -1.33 -18.32 17.73
CA GLY A 2 -0.43 -17.45 18.52
C GLY A 2 -0.03 -16.16 17.79
N ARG A 3 0.27 -15.10 18.54
CA ARG A 3 0.85 -13.85 17.99
C ARG A 3 2.37 -14.01 17.90
N LYS A 4 2.99 -13.43 16.87
CA LYS A 4 4.45 -13.47 16.70
C LYS A 4 5.12 -12.67 17.82
N VAL A 5 5.85 -13.33 18.72
CA VAL A 5 6.49 -12.65 19.85
C VAL A 5 7.87 -12.11 19.50
N ARG A 6 8.62 -12.82 18.64
CA ARG A 6 9.97 -12.42 18.23
C ARG A 6 10.39 -13.10 16.93
N SER A 7 11.35 -12.50 16.24
CA SER A 7 12.13 -13.13 15.18
C SER A 7 13.62 -13.04 15.50
N TYR A 8 14.40 -13.93 14.90
CA TYR A 8 15.83 -13.98 15.11
C TYR A 8 16.54 -14.29 13.79
N ASN A 9 17.74 -13.75 13.65
CA ASN A 9 18.66 -14.09 12.57
C ASN A 9 19.98 -14.61 13.14
N GLN A 10 20.59 -15.53 12.41
CA GLN A 10 21.95 -15.99 12.65
C GLN A 10 22.62 -16.15 11.28
N LEU A 11 23.61 -15.31 11.02
CA LEU A 11 24.29 -15.25 9.73
C LEU A 11 25.74 -15.74 9.88
N ARG A 12 26.26 -16.37 8.83
CA ARG A 12 27.68 -16.74 8.70
C ARG A 12 28.20 -16.26 7.37
N HIS A 13 29.48 -15.90 7.33
CA HIS A 13 30.16 -15.61 6.07
C HIS A 13 30.90 -16.88 5.62
N GLU A 14 30.51 -17.42 4.46
CA GLU A 14 31.10 -18.61 3.87
C GLU A 14 31.22 -19.80 4.85
N SER A 15 32.42 -20.37 4.98
CA SER A 15 32.75 -21.50 5.86
C SER A 15 33.07 -21.08 7.29
N LEU A 16 33.01 -19.79 7.62
CA LEU A 16 33.31 -19.30 8.96
C LEU A 16 32.22 -19.71 9.97
N THR A 17 32.59 -19.66 11.24
CA THR A 17 31.66 -19.87 12.34
C THR A 17 30.50 -18.87 12.26
N ALA A 18 29.28 -19.36 12.48
CA ALA A 18 28.11 -18.50 12.53
C ALA A 18 28.23 -17.48 13.66
N GLN A 19 27.81 -16.25 13.36
CA GLN A 19 27.77 -15.18 14.36
C GLN A 19 26.79 -15.53 15.47
N ALA A 20 26.86 -14.80 16.59
CA ALA A 20 25.86 -14.90 17.64
C ALA A 20 24.45 -14.66 17.07
N LYS A 21 23.49 -15.40 17.61
CA LYS A 21 22.08 -15.24 17.27
C LYS A 21 21.57 -13.89 17.77
N VAL A 22 21.00 -13.09 16.87
CA VAL A 22 20.46 -11.76 17.15
C VAL A 22 18.94 -11.82 17.09
N VAL A 23 18.25 -11.21 18.06
CA VAL A 23 16.82 -10.93 17.95
C VAL A 23 16.65 -9.69 17.09
N LEU A 24 16.03 -9.84 15.92
CA LEU A 24 15.75 -8.72 15.01
C LEU A 24 14.66 -7.84 15.58
N ASN A 25 13.55 -8.48 15.98
CA ASN A 25 12.40 -7.83 16.59
C ASN A 25 11.84 -8.66 17.75
N ARG A 26 11.28 -7.96 18.73
CA ARG A 26 10.39 -8.51 19.75
C ARG A 26 9.14 -7.64 19.85
N PHE A 27 7.97 -8.25 19.75
CA PHE A 27 6.69 -7.57 19.80
C PHE A 27 6.02 -7.74 21.16
N PHE A 28 5.45 -6.64 21.64
CA PHE A 28 4.60 -6.60 22.81
C PHE A 28 3.22 -6.11 22.38
N TYR A 29 2.17 -6.72 22.92
CA TYR A 29 0.79 -6.52 22.48
C TYR A 29 -0.10 -6.06 23.64
N ASN A 30 -1.11 -5.26 23.34
CA ASN A 30 -2.21 -5.00 24.29
C ASN A 30 -3.20 -6.19 24.34
N GLY A 31 -4.21 -6.09 25.23
CA GLY A 31 -5.22 -7.13 25.43
C GLY A 31 -5.97 -7.51 24.14
N ILE A 32 -6.18 -6.56 23.23
CA ILE A 32 -6.88 -6.79 21.95
C ILE A 32 -5.95 -7.19 20.80
N GLY A 33 -4.63 -7.19 21.00
CA GLY A 33 -3.66 -7.72 20.03
C GLY A 33 -3.03 -6.74 19.08
N GLN A 34 -3.15 -5.45 19.35
CA GLN A 34 -2.35 -4.44 18.66
C GLN A 34 -0.94 -4.41 19.26
N VAL A 35 0.07 -4.22 18.40
CA VAL A 35 1.45 -4.02 18.85
C VAL A 35 1.52 -2.70 19.60
N ILE A 36 2.04 -2.70 20.83
CA ILE A 36 2.23 -1.50 21.66
C ILE A 36 3.71 -1.15 21.85
N GLN A 37 4.61 -2.09 21.63
CA GLN A 37 6.05 -1.89 21.61
C GLN A 37 6.70 -2.92 20.68
N LYS A 38 7.72 -2.47 19.94
CA LYS A 38 8.62 -3.30 19.15
C LYS A 38 10.05 -2.98 19.56
N GLY A 39 10.73 -3.94 20.17
CA GLY A 39 12.17 -3.86 20.43
C GLY A 39 12.95 -4.35 19.22
N LEU A 40 13.94 -3.58 18.76
CA LEU A 40 14.77 -3.88 17.59
C LEU A 40 16.22 -4.09 18.00
N HIS A 41 16.84 -5.15 17.47
CA HIS A 41 18.20 -5.60 17.76
C HIS A 41 18.44 -5.91 19.24
N SER A 42 18.70 -7.17 19.55
CA SER A 42 19.13 -7.54 20.90
C SER A 42 19.99 -8.79 20.92
N LEU A 43 21.02 -8.76 21.77
CA LEU A 43 21.84 -9.91 22.13
C LEU A 43 21.26 -10.61 23.36
N THR A 44 21.55 -11.90 23.50
CA THR A 44 21.12 -12.71 24.65
C THR A 44 21.59 -12.06 25.96
N PRO A 45 20.74 -11.86 26.99
CA PRO A 45 19.44 -12.51 27.26
C PRO A 45 18.18 -11.78 26.74
N TYR A 46 18.30 -10.84 25.82
CA TYR A 46 17.16 -10.15 25.18
C TYR A 46 16.34 -9.24 26.10
N THR A 47 17.02 -8.52 26.98
CA THR A 47 16.42 -7.62 27.99
C THR A 47 16.47 -6.14 27.58
N ALA A 48 17.32 -5.76 26.64
CA ALA A 48 17.48 -4.40 26.13
C ALA A 48 17.54 -4.41 24.59
N TYR A 49 17.21 -3.28 23.96
CA TYR A 49 17.12 -3.17 22.51
C TYR A 49 17.89 -1.95 22.02
N LEU A 50 18.51 -2.04 20.84
CA LEU A 50 19.14 -0.89 20.18
C LEU A 50 18.13 0.24 19.96
N GLN A 51 16.90 -0.11 19.59
CA GLN A 51 15.76 0.79 19.51
C GLN A 51 14.53 0.13 20.12
N SER A 52 13.74 0.91 20.85
CA SER A 52 12.38 0.54 21.24
C SER A 52 11.41 1.47 20.54
N VAL A 53 10.45 0.90 19.81
CA VAL A 53 9.43 1.64 19.07
C VAL A 53 8.08 1.42 19.72
N TYR A 54 7.48 2.47 20.24
CA TYR A 54 6.20 2.45 20.95
C TYR A 54 5.06 2.84 20.01
N TYR A 55 3.95 2.12 20.09
CA TYR A 55 2.78 2.36 19.23
C TYR A 55 1.55 2.66 20.08
N ARG A 56 0.84 3.74 19.79
CA ARG A 56 -0.43 4.07 20.46
C ARG A 56 -1.54 4.23 19.44
N TYR A 57 -2.77 4.01 19.92
CA TYR A 57 -3.96 4.02 19.10
C TYR A 57 -5.07 4.78 19.82
N ASN A 58 -6.00 5.33 19.05
CA ASN A 58 -7.26 5.85 19.61
C ASN A 58 -8.27 4.72 19.86
N GLU A 59 -9.44 5.08 20.37
CA GLU A 59 -10.56 4.17 20.66
C GLU A 59 -11.13 3.46 19.41
N ARG A 60 -10.84 3.97 18.21
CA ARG A 60 -11.19 3.35 16.92
C ARG A 60 -10.12 2.40 16.41
N GLY A 61 -9.00 2.28 17.12
CA GLY A 61 -7.86 1.47 16.72
C GLY A 61 -6.95 2.12 15.67
N TRP A 62 -7.14 3.41 15.37
CA TRP A 62 -6.25 4.16 14.46
C TRP A 62 -4.97 4.56 15.18
N LEU A 63 -3.85 4.49 14.47
CA LEU A 63 -2.53 4.79 15.01
C LEU A 63 -2.41 6.29 15.33
N THR A 64 -2.01 6.61 16.57
CA THR A 64 -1.82 7.99 17.03
C THR A 64 -0.36 8.33 17.32
N SER A 65 0.50 7.32 17.52
CA SER A 65 1.92 7.55 17.79
C SER A 65 2.79 6.35 17.38
N ILE A 66 3.96 6.65 16.81
CA ILE A 66 5.12 5.78 16.64
C ILE A 66 6.28 6.48 17.35
N ASN A 67 6.52 6.17 18.61
CA ASN A 67 7.21 7.04 19.56
C ASN A 67 6.58 8.45 19.66
N ASN A 68 6.84 9.21 20.73
CA ASN A 68 6.43 10.63 20.72
C ASN A 68 7.29 11.44 19.73
N SER A 69 6.68 12.46 19.13
CA SER A 69 7.35 13.32 18.14
C SER A 69 8.37 14.29 18.77
N THR A 70 8.47 14.35 20.10
CA THR A 70 9.48 15.12 20.83
C THR A 70 10.77 14.34 21.08
N LEU A 71 10.72 13.00 20.96
CA LEU A 71 11.76 12.04 21.35
C LEU A 71 12.15 12.11 22.83
N SER A 72 11.26 12.64 23.68
CA SER A 72 11.46 12.71 25.12
C SER A 72 11.09 11.41 25.80
N ASP A 73 11.85 10.98 26.79
CA ASP A 73 11.47 9.86 27.66
C ASP A 73 10.27 10.26 28.53
N ASP A 74 9.22 9.44 28.51
CA ASP A 74 8.00 9.62 29.30
C ASP A 74 7.70 8.41 30.20
N GLY A 75 8.76 7.67 30.58
CA GLY A 75 8.64 6.46 31.39
C GLY A 75 8.20 5.24 30.57
N GLY A 76 8.43 5.26 29.25
CA GLY A 76 8.07 4.16 28.35
C GLY A 76 6.58 4.10 27.99
N TYR A 77 5.84 5.21 28.15
CA TYR A 77 4.48 5.28 27.66
C TYR A 77 4.44 5.55 26.15
N THR A 78 5.16 6.52 25.64
CA THR A 78 5.36 6.71 24.20
C THR A 78 6.83 6.72 23.84
N ASN A 79 7.75 6.79 24.80
CA ASN A 79 9.17 6.59 24.55
C ASN A 79 9.89 6.29 25.88
N SER A 80 10.92 5.46 25.86
CA SER A 80 11.62 5.01 27.08
C SER A 80 13.11 5.32 27.09
N ALA A 81 13.61 6.05 26.10
CA ALA A 81 15.04 6.26 25.96
C ALA A 81 15.36 7.57 25.25
N GLY A 82 16.41 8.25 25.74
CA GLY A 82 16.98 9.45 25.12
C GLY A 82 17.79 9.20 23.84
N ASN A 83 17.69 8.00 23.26
CA ASN A 83 18.38 7.57 22.04
C ASN A 83 17.41 7.10 20.94
N ALA A 84 16.11 7.38 21.06
CA ALA A 84 15.15 7.10 19.99
C ALA A 84 15.55 7.84 18.71
N ALA A 85 15.66 7.10 17.60
CA ALA A 85 16.15 7.64 16.33
C ALA A 85 15.04 8.13 15.38
N PHE A 86 13.78 7.91 15.74
CA PHE A 86 12.60 8.43 15.04
C PHE A 86 11.37 8.45 15.95
N GLY A 87 10.50 9.43 15.75
CA GLY A 87 9.23 9.55 16.44
C GLY A 87 8.20 10.34 15.65
N MET A 88 6.93 9.94 15.76
CA MET A 88 5.82 10.49 14.98
C MET A 88 4.51 10.44 15.77
N GLU A 89 3.74 11.51 15.69
CA GLU A 89 2.37 11.60 16.23
C GLU A 89 1.40 11.98 15.12
N ILE A 90 0.21 11.36 15.17
CA ILE A 90 -0.81 11.44 14.13
C ILE A 90 -2.11 11.90 14.78
N ALA A 91 -2.71 12.94 14.22
CA ALA A 91 -4.00 13.45 14.65
C ALA A 91 -5.03 13.38 13.52
N TYR A 92 -6.22 12.88 13.84
CA TYR A 92 -7.36 12.79 12.93
C TYR A 92 -8.36 13.92 13.20
N GLN A 93 -8.74 14.14 14.46
CA GLN A 93 -9.74 15.15 14.85
C GLN A 93 -9.19 16.58 14.91
N GLY A 94 -8.03 16.83 14.27
CA GLY A 94 -7.29 18.07 14.33
C GLY A 94 -6.45 18.22 15.60
N THR A 95 -5.34 18.96 15.48
CA THR A 95 -4.72 19.66 16.59
C THR A 95 -5.17 21.14 16.54
N SER A 96 -4.66 22.03 17.39
CA SER A 96 -5.03 23.46 17.34
C SER A 96 -4.74 24.15 16.00
N THR A 97 -4.02 23.51 15.05
CA THR A 97 -3.59 24.12 13.78
C THR A 97 -4.21 23.49 12.52
N GLY A 98 -4.51 22.18 12.51
CA GLY A 98 -5.02 21.45 11.35
C GLY A 98 -6.55 21.28 11.32
N ARG A 99 -7.14 21.13 10.12
CA ARG A 99 -8.60 20.93 9.98
C ARG A 99 -9.01 19.52 10.40
N PRO A 100 -9.96 19.33 11.32
CA PRO A 100 -10.42 18.02 11.75
C PRO A 100 -10.91 17.14 10.59
N GLN A 101 -10.49 15.88 10.59
CA GLN A 101 -10.78 14.84 9.59
C GLN A 101 -11.47 13.64 10.26
N TYR A 102 -12.80 13.71 10.39
CA TYR A 102 -13.61 12.67 11.06
C TYR A 102 -13.83 11.40 10.22
N ASN A 103 -13.47 11.44 8.94
CA ASN A 103 -13.67 10.38 7.96
C ASN A 103 -12.52 9.35 7.90
N GLY A 104 -11.49 9.51 8.72
CA GLY A 104 -10.29 8.66 8.72
C GLY A 104 -9.10 9.25 7.96
N ASN A 105 -9.26 10.41 7.29
CA ASN A 105 -8.12 11.18 6.80
C ASN A 105 -7.25 11.65 7.98
N ILE A 106 -5.96 11.81 7.73
CA ILE A 106 -5.04 12.37 8.71
C ILE A 106 -5.07 13.89 8.59
N SER A 107 -5.34 14.57 9.70
CA SER A 107 -5.38 16.04 9.78
C SER A 107 -4.00 16.63 9.98
N THR A 108 -3.24 16.10 10.94
CA THR A 108 -1.90 16.59 11.27
C THR A 108 -0.97 15.41 11.52
N VAL A 109 0.26 15.53 11.05
CA VAL A 109 1.37 14.70 11.51
C VAL A 109 2.46 15.58 12.10
N LYS A 110 3.07 15.12 13.19
CA LYS A 110 4.30 15.70 13.74
C LYS A 110 5.34 14.61 13.77
N TRP A 111 6.57 14.91 13.39
CA TRP A 111 7.65 13.94 13.47
C TRP A 111 8.97 14.60 13.83
N LYS A 112 9.90 13.78 14.32
CA LYS A 112 11.27 14.19 14.60
C LYS A 112 12.19 12.99 14.40
N GLN A 113 13.31 13.24 13.74
CA GLN A 113 14.39 12.28 13.61
C GLN A 113 15.39 12.43 14.76
N GLY A 114 16.11 11.36 15.09
CA GLY A 114 17.16 11.39 16.10
C GLY A 114 18.39 12.18 15.65
N ARG A 115 19.32 12.34 16.59
CA ARG A 115 20.65 12.93 16.37
C ARG A 115 21.66 11.86 15.97
N THR A 116 22.55 12.19 15.03
CA THR A 116 23.63 11.30 14.56
C THR A 116 24.67 10.99 15.61
N ASP A 117 24.84 11.93 16.54
CA ASP A 117 25.70 11.82 17.71
C ASP A 117 24.87 12.25 18.93
N LEU A 118 24.87 11.42 19.96
CA LEU A 118 24.15 11.69 21.21
C LEU A 118 24.69 12.92 21.97
N SER A 119 25.85 13.47 21.58
CA SER A 119 26.37 14.75 22.10
C SER A 119 25.70 15.99 21.48
N LEU A 120 25.09 15.86 20.29
CA LEU A 120 24.48 16.97 19.57
C LEU A 120 23.05 17.27 20.07
N PRO A 121 22.54 18.50 19.86
CA PRO A 121 21.12 18.78 20.10
C PRO A 121 20.23 17.98 19.15
N LEU A 122 19.01 17.68 19.57
CA LEU A 122 18.02 17.06 18.70
C LEU A 122 17.66 17.98 17.52
N PRO A 123 17.43 17.43 16.32
CA PRO A 123 16.85 18.19 15.21
C PRO A 123 15.50 18.83 15.56
N GLY A 124 15.16 19.89 14.83
CA GLY A 124 13.86 20.54 14.93
C GLY A 124 12.72 19.58 14.60
N GLN A 125 11.64 19.62 15.39
CA GLN A 125 10.42 18.90 15.07
C GLN A 125 9.81 19.47 13.79
N GLN A 126 9.34 18.57 12.94
CA GLN A 126 8.61 18.92 11.73
C GLN A 126 7.13 18.56 11.90
N SER A 127 6.25 19.27 11.22
CA SER A 127 4.84 18.88 11.11
C SER A 127 4.24 19.25 9.77
N TYR A 128 3.18 18.53 9.40
CA TYR A 128 2.28 18.89 8.31
C TYR A 128 0.85 18.94 8.82
N ASP A 129 0.14 20.02 8.48
CA ASP A 129 -1.32 20.05 8.49
C ASP A 129 -1.81 19.78 7.05
N TYR A 130 -2.66 18.77 6.88
CA TYR A 130 -3.16 18.35 5.57
C TYR A 130 -4.58 18.88 5.32
N ASP A 131 -4.80 19.31 4.08
CA ASP A 131 -6.12 19.64 3.55
C ASP A 131 -6.47 18.71 2.39
N TYR A 132 -7.75 18.40 2.27
CA TYR A 132 -8.30 17.54 1.22
C TYR A 132 -9.50 18.21 0.58
N ASP A 133 -9.77 17.87 -0.67
CA ASP A 133 -11.03 18.21 -1.31
C ASP A 133 -12.17 17.24 -0.91
N ARG A 134 -13.37 17.48 -1.44
CA ARG A 134 -14.56 16.68 -1.11
C ARG A 134 -14.51 15.25 -1.66
N LEU A 135 -13.55 14.93 -2.53
CA LEU A 135 -13.28 13.60 -3.06
C LEU A 135 -12.14 12.90 -2.29
N ASN A 136 -11.69 13.48 -1.17
CA ASN A 136 -10.58 13.03 -0.33
C ASN A 136 -9.21 13.06 -1.02
N ARG A 137 -9.03 13.89 -2.06
CA ARG A 137 -7.72 14.11 -2.70
C ARG A 137 -6.96 15.16 -1.92
N LEU A 138 -5.66 14.95 -1.70
CA LEU A 138 -4.81 15.88 -0.97
C LEU A 138 -4.67 17.21 -1.73
N THR A 139 -5.03 18.34 -1.14
CA THR A 139 -4.91 19.66 -1.78
C THR A 139 -3.76 20.49 -1.22
N ALA A 140 -3.38 20.25 0.04
CA ALA A 140 -2.24 20.92 0.64
C ALA A 140 -1.62 20.12 1.79
N ALA A 141 -0.32 20.29 1.97
CA ALA A 141 0.43 19.93 3.16
C ALA A 141 1.17 21.20 3.64
N VAL A 142 0.71 21.78 4.76
CA VAL A 142 1.25 23.03 5.30
C VAL A 142 2.27 22.71 6.38
N SER A 143 3.54 23.04 6.14
CA SER A 143 4.64 22.66 7.02
C SER A 143 4.84 23.61 8.20
N THR A 144 5.22 23.08 9.35
CA THR A 144 5.86 23.82 10.45
C THR A 144 7.21 23.17 10.74
N SER A 145 8.29 23.95 10.67
CA SER A 145 9.66 23.46 10.96
C SER A 145 10.32 24.17 12.14
N SER A 146 9.95 25.43 12.38
CA SER A 146 10.59 26.31 13.35
C SER A 146 9.59 27.30 13.97
N ALA A 147 8.77 27.93 13.13
CA ALA A 147 7.66 28.78 13.53
C ALA A 147 6.36 28.24 12.95
N ALA A 148 5.24 28.43 13.65
CA ALA A 148 3.94 27.88 13.26
C ALA A 148 3.60 28.24 11.81
N LYS A 149 3.43 27.21 10.97
CA LYS A 149 3.11 27.30 9.55
C LYS A 149 4.08 28.18 8.74
N ASP A 150 5.37 28.14 9.08
CA ASP A 150 6.44 28.84 8.36
C ASP A 150 6.51 28.48 6.86
N GLY A 151 6.03 27.29 6.52
CA GLY A 151 5.80 26.85 5.14
C GLY A 151 7.06 26.52 4.35
N PHE A 152 8.18 26.27 5.05
CA PHE A 152 9.46 25.92 4.43
C PHE A 152 9.39 24.66 3.58
N TYR A 153 8.48 23.74 3.86
CA TYR A 153 8.33 22.46 3.16
C TYR A 153 6.92 22.26 2.62
N ASN A 154 6.20 23.33 2.33
CA ASN A 154 4.82 23.24 1.84
C ASN A 154 4.73 22.42 0.55
N GLU A 155 3.59 21.75 0.38
CA GLU A 155 3.16 21.14 -0.87
C GLU A 155 1.70 21.54 -1.14
N ALA A 156 1.38 21.94 -2.37
CA ALA A 156 0.03 22.36 -2.76
C ALA A 156 -0.33 21.82 -4.14
N LEU A 157 -1.54 21.27 -4.29
CA LEU A 157 -1.97 20.58 -5.50
C LEU A 157 -3.36 21.04 -5.96
N THR A 158 -3.55 21.03 -7.27
CA THR A 158 -4.85 21.13 -7.92
C THR A 158 -5.06 19.97 -8.86
N TYR A 159 -6.33 19.65 -9.14
CA TYR A 159 -6.72 18.53 -9.98
C TYR A 159 -7.76 18.93 -11.01
N ASP A 160 -7.76 18.25 -12.15
CA ASP A 160 -8.89 18.27 -13.07
C ASP A 160 -10.05 17.37 -12.57
N GLN A 161 -11.11 17.29 -13.37
CA GLN A 161 -12.29 16.46 -13.08
C GLN A 161 -12.01 14.96 -13.13
N MET A 162 -10.96 14.53 -13.85
CA MET A 162 -10.55 13.13 -13.96
C MET A 162 -9.53 12.75 -12.88
N GLY A 163 -9.12 13.69 -12.03
CA GLY A 163 -8.12 13.45 -10.98
C GLY A 163 -6.68 13.49 -11.47
N ASN A 164 -6.39 14.07 -12.64
CA ASN A 164 -5.02 14.42 -13.00
C ASN A 164 -4.57 15.65 -12.19
N ILE A 165 -3.35 15.63 -11.66
CA ILE A 165 -2.71 16.81 -11.07
C ILE A 165 -2.56 17.87 -12.17
N THR A 166 -3.08 19.08 -11.97
CA THR A 166 -2.95 20.18 -12.94
C THR A 166 -1.91 21.22 -12.53
N ALA A 167 -1.69 21.38 -11.23
CA ALA A 167 -0.58 22.15 -10.69
C ALA A 167 -0.03 21.52 -9.41
N LEU A 168 1.27 21.70 -9.17
CA LEU A 168 1.97 21.27 -7.96
C LEU A 168 3.01 22.32 -7.56
N GLY A 169 2.84 22.91 -6.38
CA GLY A 169 3.80 23.85 -5.82
C GLY A 169 4.51 23.27 -4.61
N ARG A 170 5.83 23.44 -4.53
CA ARG A 170 6.63 23.05 -3.36
C ARG A 170 7.59 24.13 -2.90
N ASN A 171 7.79 24.18 -1.59
CA ASN A 171 8.83 24.99 -0.97
C ASN A 171 9.89 24.11 -0.35
N GLU A 172 11.12 24.62 -0.26
CA GLU A 172 12.17 24.04 0.58
C GLU A 172 12.96 25.12 1.34
N LYS A 173 13.59 24.72 2.46
CA LYS A 173 14.56 25.55 3.18
C LYS A 173 15.94 25.47 2.53
N VAL A 174 16.22 26.39 1.62
CA VAL A 174 17.52 26.49 0.95
C VAL A 174 18.36 27.56 1.63
N SER A 175 19.54 27.19 2.14
CA SER A 175 20.46 28.09 2.83
C SER A 175 19.80 28.93 3.95
N GLY A 176 18.83 28.31 4.66
CA GLY A 176 18.10 28.95 5.75
C GLY A 176 16.88 29.77 5.33
N VAL A 177 16.65 29.99 4.04
CA VAL A 177 15.56 30.81 3.48
C VAL A 177 14.49 29.92 2.85
N LYS A 178 13.23 30.34 2.94
CA LYS A 178 12.12 29.64 2.27
C LYS A 178 12.17 29.96 0.79
N THR A 179 12.37 28.93 -0.02
CA THR A 179 12.48 29.04 -1.48
C THR A 179 11.39 28.21 -2.12
N GLN A 180 10.66 28.79 -3.08
CA GLN A 180 9.76 28.04 -3.95
C GLN A 180 10.62 27.24 -4.93
N ILE A 181 10.70 25.93 -4.72
CA ILE A 181 11.53 25.02 -5.54
C ILE A 181 10.77 24.46 -6.74
N ASP A 182 9.43 24.51 -6.70
CA ASP A 182 8.55 24.00 -7.75
C ASP A 182 7.32 24.89 -7.89
N THR A 183 6.98 25.27 -9.11
CA THR A 183 5.70 25.86 -9.53
C THR A 183 5.26 25.15 -10.80
N LEU A 184 4.87 23.89 -10.66
CA LEU A 184 4.64 22.98 -11.78
C LEU A 184 3.25 23.18 -12.37
N SER A 185 3.18 23.16 -13.70
CA SER A 185 1.94 23.07 -14.46
C SER A 185 1.98 21.87 -15.40
N TYR A 186 0.86 21.16 -15.49
CA TYR A 186 0.78 19.87 -16.18
C TYR A 186 -0.11 19.97 -17.41
N SER A 187 0.39 19.50 -18.55
CA SER A 187 -0.36 19.40 -19.81
C SER A 187 -0.66 17.95 -20.15
N TYR A 188 -1.89 17.68 -20.62
CA TYR A 188 -2.36 16.32 -20.87
C TYR A 188 -2.99 16.13 -22.26
N ASN A 189 -2.90 14.90 -22.75
CA ASN A 189 -3.78 14.36 -23.80
C ASN A 189 -4.60 13.19 -23.21
N GLY A 190 -5.84 13.47 -22.81
CA GLY A 190 -6.62 12.58 -21.95
C GLY A 190 -5.98 12.49 -20.57
N ASN A 191 -5.67 11.28 -20.09
CA ASN A 191 -4.95 11.07 -18.82
C ASN A 191 -3.43 10.92 -19.00
N ARG A 192 -2.92 11.04 -20.23
CA ARG A 192 -1.49 10.93 -20.54
C ARG A 192 -0.83 12.30 -20.43
N LEU A 193 0.14 12.42 -19.54
CA LEU A 193 0.95 13.62 -19.37
C LEU A 193 1.78 13.85 -20.63
N THR A 194 1.76 15.05 -21.19
CA THR A 194 2.56 15.39 -22.38
C THR A 194 3.71 16.33 -22.05
N ARG A 195 3.57 17.16 -21.01
CA ARG A 195 4.54 18.20 -20.62
C ARG A 195 4.33 18.63 -19.17
N VAL A 196 5.43 18.96 -18.49
CA VAL A 196 5.43 19.59 -17.16
C VAL A 196 6.36 20.79 -17.21
N ASP A 197 5.80 21.98 -17.05
CA ASP A 197 6.56 23.22 -16.99
C ASP A 197 6.77 23.64 -15.54
N ASP A 198 7.97 24.11 -15.19
CA ASP A 198 8.25 24.72 -13.90
C ASP A 198 8.45 26.23 -14.02
N ALA A 199 7.56 27.02 -13.40
CA ALA A 199 7.67 28.47 -13.35
C ALA A 199 8.49 28.97 -12.13
N SER A 200 9.06 28.07 -11.33
CA SER A 200 9.92 28.45 -10.22
C SER A 200 11.21 29.12 -10.72
N ALA A 201 11.78 30.03 -9.94
CA ALA A 201 13.08 30.65 -10.24
C ALA A 201 14.26 29.81 -9.70
N TYR A 202 13.98 28.63 -9.15
CA TYR A 202 14.97 27.80 -8.48
C TYR A 202 15.69 26.90 -9.49
N ASN A 203 17.01 26.80 -9.39
CA ASN A 203 17.87 26.04 -10.30
C ASN A 203 18.79 25.05 -9.56
N GLY A 204 18.44 24.69 -8.33
CA GLY A 204 19.21 23.74 -7.53
C GLY A 204 18.78 22.29 -7.75
N LEU A 205 19.15 21.42 -6.80
CA LEU A 205 18.96 19.97 -6.90
C LEU A 205 17.69 19.44 -6.21
N ALA A 206 16.90 20.33 -5.61
CA ALA A 206 15.60 20.01 -5.01
C ALA A 206 14.47 20.19 -6.02
N GLY A 207 13.38 19.44 -5.86
CA GLY A 207 12.21 19.57 -6.72
C GLY A 207 12.34 18.88 -8.07
N PHE A 208 11.55 19.36 -9.02
CA PHE A 208 11.57 18.99 -10.43
C PHE A 208 12.64 19.78 -11.17
N THR A 209 13.20 19.19 -12.23
CA THR A 209 14.13 19.87 -13.12
C THR A 209 13.50 19.97 -14.50
N ASP A 210 13.08 21.19 -14.87
CA ASP A 210 12.59 21.50 -16.22
C ASP A 210 13.78 21.59 -17.21
N GLY A 211 14.28 20.42 -17.59
CA GLY A 211 15.49 20.29 -18.40
C GLY A 211 15.26 20.52 -19.90
N VAL A 212 14.01 20.42 -20.37
CA VAL A 212 13.67 20.48 -21.80
C VAL A 212 12.32 21.16 -21.98
N GLN A 213 12.28 22.21 -22.81
CA GLN A 213 11.02 22.90 -23.16
C GLN A 213 10.60 22.60 -24.60
N VAL A 214 9.88 21.51 -24.80
CA VAL A 214 9.33 21.12 -26.11
C VAL A 214 7.86 20.72 -26.00
N ALA A 215 7.13 20.73 -27.11
CA ALA A 215 5.68 20.49 -27.08
C ALA A 215 5.25 19.14 -26.46
N ASN A 216 6.09 18.10 -26.59
CA ASN A 216 5.85 16.79 -25.97
C ASN A 216 7.15 16.27 -25.35
N GLU A 217 7.29 16.43 -24.03
CA GLU A 217 8.39 15.90 -23.22
C GLU A 217 8.14 14.46 -22.80
N TYR A 218 6.85 14.11 -22.66
CA TYR A 218 6.38 12.78 -22.30
C TYR A 218 5.67 12.15 -23.51
N THR A 219 6.04 10.92 -23.84
CA THR A 219 5.43 10.17 -24.95
C THR A 219 5.09 8.76 -24.50
N TYR A 220 4.20 8.07 -25.22
CA TYR A 220 3.70 6.75 -24.85
C TYR A 220 3.67 5.81 -26.04
N ASP A 221 3.70 4.50 -25.77
CA ASP A 221 3.43 3.47 -26.77
C ASP A 221 1.91 3.25 -26.98
N GLY A 222 1.56 2.28 -27.83
CA GLY A 222 0.16 1.92 -28.10
C GLY A 222 -0.59 1.31 -26.91
N ASN A 223 0.13 0.75 -25.94
CA ASN A 223 -0.41 0.22 -24.68
C ASN A 223 -0.48 1.29 -23.57
N ALA A 224 -0.16 2.54 -23.92
CA ALA A 224 -0.15 3.67 -23.01
C ALA A 224 0.92 3.55 -21.88
N ASN A 225 2.05 2.93 -22.21
CA ASN A 225 3.26 2.93 -21.38
C ASN A 225 4.14 4.13 -21.76
N MET A 226 4.68 4.87 -20.78
CA MET A 226 5.56 6.01 -21.04
C MET A 226 6.85 5.58 -21.73
N ARG A 227 7.16 6.13 -22.91
CA ARG A 227 8.41 5.87 -23.64
C ARG A 227 9.49 6.91 -23.39
N LYS A 228 9.12 8.13 -22.99
CA LYS A 228 10.05 9.23 -22.77
C LYS A 228 9.63 10.06 -21.58
N ASP A 229 10.63 10.55 -20.87
CA ASP A 229 10.57 11.66 -19.92
C ASP A 229 11.84 12.47 -20.18
N LEU A 230 11.72 13.48 -21.04
CA LEU A 230 12.87 14.27 -21.48
C LEU A 230 13.48 15.11 -20.34
N ASN A 231 12.69 15.47 -19.32
CA ASN A 231 13.13 16.24 -18.17
C ASN A 231 14.09 15.43 -17.27
N LYS A 232 13.91 14.11 -17.22
CA LYS A 232 14.87 13.19 -16.58
C LYS A 232 15.95 12.64 -17.52
N GLY A 233 15.98 13.11 -18.78
CA GLY A 233 16.88 12.59 -19.81
C GLY A 233 16.56 11.15 -20.25
N ILE A 234 15.35 10.66 -19.95
CA ILE A 234 14.85 9.36 -20.42
C ILE A 234 14.38 9.52 -21.86
N THR A 235 15.21 9.05 -22.78
CA THR A 235 14.99 9.20 -24.23
C THR A 235 14.31 8.00 -24.87
N SER A 236 14.34 6.85 -24.20
CA SER A 236 13.58 5.67 -24.60
C SER A 236 13.32 4.72 -23.44
N ILE A 237 12.11 4.18 -23.39
CA ILE A 237 11.76 2.98 -22.62
C ILE A 237 11.17 1.96 -23.59
N ASN A 238 11.69 0.73 -23.55
CA ASN A 238 11.10 -0.42 -24.23
C ASN A 238 10.49 -1.34 -23.18
N TYR A 239 9.31 -1.87 -23.49
CA TYR A 239 8.53 -2.69 -22.59
C TYR A 239 8.43 -4.12 -23.11
N ASN A 240 8.41 -5.08 -22.19
CA ASN A 240 8.13 -6.47 -22.51
C ASN A 240 6.62 -6.73 -22.67
N MET A 241 6.25 -7.98 -22.95
CA MET A 241 4.85 -8.41 -23.12
C MET A 241 3.97 -8.24 -21.86
N LEU A 242 4.56 -8.00 -20.68
CA LEU A 242 3.85 -7.74 -19.42
C LEU A 242 3.69 -6.23 -19.14
N ASN A 243 4.05 -5.37 -20.11
CA ASN A 243 4.14 -3.91 -19.94
C ASN A 243 5.10 -3.50 -18.81
N LEU A 244 6.14 -4.30 -18.54
CA LEU A 244 7.23 -3.95 -17.61
C LEU A 244 8.44 -3.42 -18.40
N PRO A 245 9.16 -2.39 -17.90
CA PRO A 245 10.34 -1.85 -18.57
C PRO A 245 11.42 -2.92 -18.77
N GLU A 246 11.77 -3.24 -20.01
CA GLU A 246 12.86 -4.16 -20.33
C GLU A 246 14.19 -3.43 -20.48
N SER A 247 14.16 -2.25 -21.12
CA SER A 247 15.34 -1.39 -21.28
C SER A 247 14.97 0.09 -21.20
N ILE A 248 15.75 0.87 -20.47
CA ILE A 248 15.62 2.33 -20.35
C ILE A 248 16.92 2.97 -20.81
N THR A 249 16.85 3.92 -21.73
CA THR A 249 17.96 4.80 -22.10
C THR A 249 17.80 6.14 -21.40
N VAL A 250 18.72 6.46 -20.49
CA VAL A 250 18.70 7.65 -19.64
C VAL A 250 20.07 8.32 -19.65
N ASN A 251 20.11 9.61 -20.00
CA ASN A 251 21.35 10.41 -20.08
C ASN A 251 22.48 9.74 -20.89
N GLY A 252 22.14 9.06 -21.98
CA GLY A 252 23.09 8.31 -22.83
C GLY A 252 23.53 6.95 -22.27
N ASN A 253 23.12 6.60 -21.05
CA ASN A 253 23.36 5.30 -20.42
C ASN A 253 22.17 4.37 -20.62
N THR A 254 22.36 3.07 -20.39
CA THR A 254 21.28 2.07 -20.51
C THR A 254 21.11 1.30 -19.20
N VAL A 255 19.86 1.15 -18.76
CA VAL A 255 19.45 0.22 -17.71
C VAL A 255 18.59 -0.88 -18.34
N THR A 256 18.95 -2.15 -18.15
CA THR A 256 18.13 -3.29 -18.60
C THR A 256 17.67 -4.13 -17.42
N TYR A 257 16.46 -4.66 -17.50
CA TYR A 257 15.85 -5.48 -16.46
C TYR A 257 15.52 -6.88 -16.97
N THR A 258 15.67 -7.87 -16.10
CA THR A 258 15.21 -9.25 -16.35
C THR A 258 14.17 -9.61 -15.29
N TYR A 259 13.05 -10.17 -15.74
CA TYR A 259 11.94 -10.60 -14.89
C TYR A 259 11.70 -12.09 -15.06
N ASP A 260 11.12 -12.74 -14.05
CA ASP A 260 10.48 -14.03 -14.27
C ASP A 260 9.12 -13.88 -14.97
N ALA A 261 8.51 -15.01 -15.36
CA ALA A 261 7.24 -15.03 -16.06
C ALA A 261 6.06 -14.46 -15.25
N SER A 262 6.21 -14.25 -13.93
CA SER A 262 5.21 -13.60 -13.08
C SER A 262 5.39 -12.08 -13.00
N GLY A 263 6.44 -11.54 -13.62
CA GLY A 263 6.77 -10.12 -13.58
C GLY A 263 7.64 -9.70 -12.40
N ARG A 264 8.19 -10.65 -11.62
CA ARG A 264 9.11 -10.32 -10.52
C ARG A 264 10.50 -10.04 -11.08
N LYS A 265 11.08 -8.90 -10.71
CA LYS A 265 12.43 -8.49 -11.11
C LYS A 265 13.46 -9.45 -10.52
N LEU A 266 14.31 -10.02 -11.39
CA LEU A 266 15.40 -10.92 -11.03
C LEU A 266 16.76 -10.24 -11.17
N LYS A 267 16.90 -9.30 -12.11
CA LYS A 267 18.17 -8.68 -12.45
C LYS A 267 17.98 -7.26 -12.99
N LYS A 268 18.94 -6.39 -12.69
CA LYS A 268 19.17 -5.08 -13.30
C LYS A 268 20.61 -5.01 -13.81
N VAL A 269 20.82 -4.44 -14.99
CA VAL A 269 22.16 -4.14 -15.51
C VAL A 269 22.20 -2.69 -15.93
N PHE A 270 23.06 -1.90 -15.31
CA PHE A 270 23.35 -0.53 -15.69
C PHE A 270 24.64 -0.48 -16.50
N THR A 271 24.60 0.16 -17.67
CA THR A 271 25.72 0.32 -18.59
C THR A 271 25.95 1.81 -18.86
N ALA A 272 27.10 2.31 -18.42
CA ALA A 272 27.56 3.68 -18.65
C ALA A 272 28.92 3.66 -19.36
N GLY A 273 28.91 3.76 -20.70
CA GLY A 273 30.09 3.51 -21.52
C GLY A 273 30.61 2.08 -21.31
N SER A 274 31.86 1.94 -20.89
CA SER A 274 32.46 0.64 -20.56
C SER A 274 32.17 0.16 -19.14
N ASN A 275 31.58 1.00 -18.28
CA ASN A 275 31.26 0.61 -16.90
C ASN A 275 29.93 -0.15 -16.88
N ILE A 276 29.96 -1.39 -16.38
CA ILE A 276 28.79 -2.24 -16.26
C ILE A 276 28.61 -2.62 -14.79
N THR A 277 27.45 -2.32 -14.24
CA THR A 277 27.03 -2.75 -12.90
C THR A 277 25.85 -3.70 -13.04
N THR A 278 26.00 -4.92 -12.55
CA THR A 278 24.94 -5.93 -12.51
C THR A 278 24.42 -6.06 -11.08
N THR A 279 23.12 -5.92 -10.89
CA THR A 279 22.42 -6.18 -9.64
C THR A 279 21.48 -7.37 -9.79
N GLU A 280 21.57 -8.36 -8.90
CA GLU A 280 20.74 -9.57 -8.92
C GLU A 280 19.94 -9.71 -7.62
N TYR A 281 18.68 -10.11 -7.75
CA TYR A 281 17.70 -10.17 -6.65
C TYR A 281 17.28 -11.63 -6.43
N ILE A 282 17.82 -12.28 -5.40
CA ILE A 282 17.62 -13.72 -5.16
C ILE A 282 17.19 -13.97 -3.72
N GLY A 283 15.92 -14.31 -3.52
CA GLY A 283 15.42 -14.77 -2.22
C GLY A 283 15.61 -13.77 -1.07
N GLY A 284 15.54 -12.47 -1.35
CA GLY A 284 15.80 -11.41 -0.37
C GLY A 284 17.27 -11.01 -0.22
N ILE A 285 18.18 -11.61 -1.00
CA ILE A 285 19.59 -11.22 -1.07
C ILE A 285 19.80 -10.40 -2.34
N GLN A 286 20.47 -9.26 -2.20
CA GLN A 286 20.93 -8.45 -3.33
C GLN A 286 22.41 -8.70 -3.56
N TYR A 287 22.77 -8.94 -4.82
CA TYR A 287 24.15 -9.07 -5.27
C TYR A 287 24.49 -7.91 -6.20
N THR A 288 25.71 -7.42 -6.11
CA THR A 288 26.28 -6.46 -7.06
C THR A 288 27.54 -7.06 -7.65
N ASN A 289 27.57 -7.23 -8.97
CA ASN A 289 28.67 -7.85 -9.72
C ASN A 289 29.09 -9.23 -9.14
N GLY A 290 28.10 -10.04 -8.74
CA GLY A 290 28.29 -11.40 -8.19
C GLY A 290 28.67 -11.45 -6.70
N ALA A 291 28.95 -10.31 -6.05
CA ALA A 291 29.20 -10.25 -4.61
C ALA A 291 27.92 -9.87 -3.85
N ILE A 292 27.72 -10.42 -2.64
CA ILE A 292 26.60 -10.02 -1.78
C ILE A 292 26.78 -8.55 -1.40
N ASP A 293 25.79 -7.73 -1.75
CA ASP A 293 25.69 -6.35 -1.27
C ASP A 293 25.04 -6.35 0.12
N PHE A 294 23.85 -6.96 0.22
CA PHE A 294 23.17 -7.15 1.50
C PHE A 294 22.12 -8.27 1.48
N ILE A 295 21.72 -8.69 2.67
CA ILE A 295 20.64 -9.64 2.92
C ILE A 295 19.48 -8.86 3.56
N GLN A 296 18.33 -8.79 2.90
CA GLN A 296 17.12 -8.20 3.49
C GLN A 296 16.65 -9.00 4.69
N ASN A 297 16.08 -8.30 5.65
CA ASN A 297 15.34 -8.89 6.76
C ASN A 297 14.06 -8.10 7.01
N GLU A 298 13.23 -8.56 7.95
CA GLU A 298 11.90 -7.98 8.17
C GLU A 298 11.93 -6.53 8.69
N GLU A 299 13.06 -6.08 9.23
CA GLU A 299 13.21 -4.77 9.89
C GLU A 299 14.28 -3.91 9.23
N GLY A 300 14.80 -4.30 8.04
CA GLY A 300 15.88 -3.62 7.35
C GLY A 300 16.77 -4.62 6.61
N ARG A 301 18.10 -4.49 6.74
CA ARG A 301 19.07 -5.34 6.01
C ARG A 301 20.28 -5.73 6.84
N ALA A 302 21.06 -6.69 6.37
CA ALA A 302 22.35 -7.06 6.92
C ALA A 302 23.43 -6.92 5.85
N ARG A 303 24.45 -6.12 6.12
CA ARG A 303 25.58 -5.85 5.21
C ARG A 303 26.84 -6.50 5.70
N LEU A 304 27.62 -7.04 4.78
CA LEU A 304 28.93 -7.60 5.11
C LEU A 304 29.93 -6.46 5.37
N SER A 305 30.63 -6.53 6.50
CA SER A 305 31.67 -5.60 6.93
C SER A 305 32.90 -6.41 7.30
N GLY A 306 33.83 -6.60 6.35
CA GLY A 306 34.90 -7.58 6.49
C GLY A 306 34.32 -8.99 6.48
N THR A 307 34.41 -9.71 7.60
CA THR A 307 33.87 -11.08 7.76
C THR A 307 32.61 -11.14 8.62
N VAL A 308 32.09 -9.99 9.07
CA VAL A 308 30.97 -9.86 10.02
C VAL A 308 29.80 -9.19 9.32
N TYR A 309 28.58 -9.70 9.50
CA TYR A 309 27.38 -9.03 9.02
C TYR A 309 26.89 -8.00 10.06
N LYS A 310 26.84 -6.73 9.65
CA LYS A 310 26.22 -5.66 10.43
C LYS A 310 24.76 -5.52 10.05
N TYR A 311 23.89 -5.56 11.04
CA TYR A 311 22.46 -5.33 10.86
C TYR A 311 22.15 -3.83 10.86
N GLU A 312 21.33 -3.44 9.91
CA GLU A 312 20.79 -2.10 9.72
C GLU A 312 19.27 -2.20 9.83
N TYR A 313 18.68 -1.33 10.63
CA TYR A 313 17.25 -1.34 10.94
C TYR A 313 16.60 -0.07 10.44
N ASP A 314 15.49 -0.23 9.71
CA ASP A 314 14.70 0.85 9.15
C ASP A 314 13.56 1.20 10.11
N LEU A 315 13.63 2.38 10.71
CA LEU A 315 12.53 3.00 11.43
C LEU A 315 11.60 3.67 10.43
N LYS A 316 10.35 3.22 10.41
CA LYS A 316 9.36 3.57 9.40
C LYS A 316 8.23 4.42 9.97
N ASP A 317 7.63 5.25 9.12
CA ASP A 317 6.38 5.93 9.44
C ASP A 317 5.15 5.01 9.27
N HIS A 318 3.95 5.58 9.39
CA HIS A 318 2.70 4.82 9.35
C HIS A 318 2.38 4.21 7.99
N LEU A 319 3.01 4.68 6.90
CA LEU A 319 2.87 4.16 5.54
C LEU A 319 4.00 3.19 5.17
N GLY A 320 4.91 2.92 6.12
CA GLY A 320 6.07 2.08 5.87
C GLY A 320 7.22 2.78 5.14
N ASN A 321 7.22 4.12 5.04
CA ASN A 321 8.35 4.85 4.46
C ASN A 321 9.55 4.79 5.41
N THR A 322 10.75 4.50 4.90
CA THR A 322 11.98 4.48 5.70
C THR A 322 12.41 5.88 6.10
N ARG A 323 12.21 6.26 7.36
CA ARG A 323 12.57 7.61 7.87
C ARG A 323 13.98 7.68 8.40
N THR A 324 14.39 6.68 9.17
CA THR A 324 15.75 6.60 9.71
C THR A 324 16.27 5.18 9.62
N THR A 325 17.44 4.98 9.02
CA THR A 325 18.16 3.71 9.08
C THR A 325 19.24 3.78 10.16
N VAL A 326 19.26 2.81 11.07
CA VAL A 326 20.22 2.76 12.19
C VAL A 326 21.00 1.45 12.23
N THR A 327 22.22 1.51 12.74
CA THR A 327 22.99 0.35 13.19
C THR A 327 23.50 0.61 14.62
N TRP A 328 24.33 -0.27 15.18
CA TRP A 328 24.98 0.00 16.46
C TRP A 328 26.33 0.69 16.29
N ASP A 329 26.73 1.47 17.28
CA ASP A 329 28.09 1.98 17.36
C ASP A 329 29.07 0.82 17.53
N ALA A 330 30.09 0.75 16.67
CA ALA A 330 31.10 -0.31 16.71
C ALA A 330 31.97 -0.26 17.99
N ALA A 331 32.03 0.89 18.67
CA ALA A 331 32.70 1.02 19.96
C ALA A 331 31.88 0.44 21.13
N ASP A 332 30.58 0.22 20.95
CA ASP A 332 29.69 -0.34 21.96
C ASP A 332 29.55 -1.86 21.79
N ALA A 333 30.28 -2.60 22.63
CA ALA A 333 30.24 -4.07 22.64
C ALA A 333 28.84 -4.64 23.01
N THR A 334 27.98 -3.85 23.67
CA THR A 334 26.61 -4.27 23.99
C THR A 334 25.67 -4.13 22.79
N GLN A 335 26.07 -3.37 21.77
CA GLN A 335 25.28 -3.07 20.57
C GLN A 335 23.94 -2.39 20.88
N LEU A 336 23.89 -1.54 21.91
CA LEU A 336 22.68 -0.83 22.35
C LEU A 336 22.73 0.67 22.06
N THR A 337 23.89 1.19 21.67
CA THR A 337 24.07 2.59 21.26
C THR A 337 23.78 2.74 19.76
N PRO A 338 22.71 3.45 19.36
CA PRO A 338 22.35 3.61 17.97
C PRO A 338 23.27 4.59 17.25
N LYS A 339 23.69 4.18 16.05
CA LYS A 339 24.33 5.03 15.06
C LYS A 339 23.40 5.19 13.87
N ILE A 340 22.99 6.42 13.60
CA ILE A 340 22.18 6.75 12.42
C ILE A 340 23.07 6.67 11.16
N LEU A 341 22.60 5.94 10.16
CA LEU A 341 23.27 5.78 8.86
C LEU A 341 22.63 6.65 7.78
N GLN A 342 21.30 6.74 7.79
CA GLN A 342 20.54 7.47 6.77
C GLN A 342 19.29 8.09 7.38
N GLN A 343 18.94 9.26 6.89
CA GLN A 343 17.72 10.01 7.25
C GLN A 343 17.01 10.43 5.98
N ASN A 344 15.70 10.18 5.90
CA ASN A 344 14.88 10.55 4.76
C ASN A 344 13.56 11.15 5.27
N ASP A 345 13.23 12.33 4.78
CA ASP A 345 11.94 12.98 4.98
C ASP A 345 11.33 13.27 3.61
N TYR A 346 10.01 13.17 3.51
CA TYR A 346 9.30 13.16 2.23
C TYR A 346 8.22 14.24 2.17
N TYR A 347 8.05 14.83 1.00
CA TYR A 347 6.78 15.40 0.57
C TYR A 347 5.72 14.30 0.46
N ALA A 348 4.43 14.65 0.39
CA ALA A 348 3.33 13.70 0.51
C ALA A 348 3.38 12.60 -0.56
N PHE A 349 3.73 12.98 -1.79
CA PHE A 349 3.87 12.06 -2.94
C PHE A 349 5.24 11.35 -3.01
N GLY A 350 6.07 11.44 -1.96
CA GLY A 350 7.27 10.63 -1.82
C GLY A 350 8.56 11.21 -2.40
N LEU A 351 8.53 12.46 -2.90
CA LEU A 351 9.76 13.20 -3.20
C LEU A 351 10.51 13.46 -1.90
N SER A 352 11.81 13.19 -1.88
CA SER A 352 12.62 13.45 -0.69
C SER A 352 12.92 14.93 -0.52
N ILE A 353 12.90 15.42 0.72
CA ILE A 353 13.22 16.79 1.11
C ILE A 353 14.74 16.90 1.31
N LYS A 354 15.45 17.49 0.35
CA LYS A 354 16.93 17.44 0.27
C LYS A 354 17.64 18.01 1.49
N SER A 355 17.15 19.14 1.99
CA SER A 355 17.66 19.85 3.18
C SER A 355 17.43 19.10 4.49
N LEU A 356 16.62 18.03 4.47
CA LEU A 356 16.37 17.13 5.60
C LEU A 356 17.02 15.73 5.40
N GLU A 357 17.94 15.59 4.44
CA GLU A 357 18.78 14.40 4.24
C GLU A 357 20.25 14.66 4.64
N PRO A 358 20.56 14.96 5.93
CA PRO A 358 21.93 15.34 6.33
C PRO A 358 22.95 14.20 6.21
N ASN A 359 22.50 12.95 6.13
CA ASN A 359 23.34 11.76 6.06
C ASN A 359 22.88 10.85 4.93
N VAL A 360 23.72 10.74 3.90
CA VAL A 360 23.54 9.77 2.82
C VAL A 360 24.73 8.80 2.86
N PRO A 361 24.53 7.54 3.29
CA PRO A 361 25.63 6.59 3.41
C PRO A 361 26.08 6.11 2.03
N SER A 362 27.31 5.60 1.97
CA SER A 362 27.83 4.87 0.81
C SER A 362 28.17 3.43 1.22
N PRO A 363 27.49 2.40 0.67
CA PRO A 363 26.34 2.48 -0.23
C PRO A 363 25.04 2.92 0.47
N LYS A 364 24.13 3.54 -0.29
CA LYS A 364 22.83 4.06 0.17
C LYS A 364 21.84 2.92 0.46
N ASN A 365 20.87 3.14 1.36
CA ASN A 365 19.64 2.33 1.36
C ASN A 365 18.67 2.88 0.32
N GLN A 366 18.37 2.08 -0.72
CA GLN A 366 17.46 2.44 -1.79
C GLN A 366 15.99 2.09 -1.49
N TYR A 367 15.70 1.33 -0.43
CA TYR A 367 14.33 0.94 -0.06
C TYR A 367 13.71 1.99 0.85
N LEU A 368 13.01 2.94 0.23
CA LEU A 368 12.65 4.23 0.83
C LEU A 368 11.14 4.40 0.98
N TYR A 369 10.51 5.17 0.10
CA TYR A 369 9.07 5.44 0.13
C TYR A 369 8.27 4.15 -0.11
N ASN A 370 7.32 3.86 0.79
CA ASN A 370 6.57 2.61 0.94
C ASN A 370 7.45 1.34 0.96
N GLY A 371 8.72 1.48 1.36
CA GLY A 371 9.71 0.40 1.32
C GLY A 371 10.09 -0.04 -0.09
N LYS A 372 9.80 0.77 -1.12
CA LYS A 372 10.11 0.48 -2.52
C LYS A 372 11.50 0.95 -2.90
N GLU A 373 12.10 0.23 -3.83
CA GLU A 373 13.45 0.49 -4.31
C GLU A 373 13.45 1.70 -5.25
N LEU A 374 14.14 2.77 -4.85
CA LEU A 374 14.43 3.89 -5.74
C LEU A 374 15.54 3.48 -6.72
N GLN A 375 15.25 3.53 -8.01
CA GLN A 375 16.24 3.35 -9.06
C GLN A 375 17.02 4.66 -9.22
N ASP A 376 18.24 4.73 -8.68
CA ASP A 376 19.07 5.95 -8.73
C ASP A 376 19.32 6.43 -10.17
N GLU A 377 19.36 5.51 -11.14
CA GLU A 377 19.62 5.81 -12.54
C GLU A 377 18.49 6.61 -13.22
N THR A 378 17.24 6.40 -12.78
CA THR A 378 16.05 7.04 -13.38
C THR A 378 15.31 7.95 -12.42
N GLY A 379 15.60 7.89 -11.11
CA GLY A 379 14.85 8.59 -10.07
C GLY A 379 13.41 8.10 -9.91
N LEU A 380 13.13 6.83 -10.27
CA LEU A 380 11.80 6.23 -10.21
C LEU A 380 11.75 5.12 -9.16
N TYR A 381 10.64 5.00 -8.45
CA TYR A 381 10.41 3.90 -7.53
C TYR A 381 9.89 2.66 -8.26
N ASP A 382 10.48 1.51 -7.97
CA ASP A 382 10.02 0.22 -8.48
C ASP A 382 9.00 -0.42 -7.51
N TYR A 383 7.73 -0.40 -7.90
CA TYR A 383 6.65 -1.05 -7.16
C TYR A 383 6.40 -2.49 -7.60
N GLY A 384 7.19 -3.02 -8.53
CA GLY A 384 7.04 -4.34 -9.14
C GLY A 384 6.14 -4.28 -10.37
N ALA A 385 4.87 -3.92 -10.20
CA ALA A 385 3.93 -3.84 -11.32
C ALA A 385 4.13 -2.60 -12.21
N ARG A 386 4.63 -1.50 -11.66
CA ARG A 386 4.77 -0.20 -12.32
C ARG A 386 5.97 0.56 -11.75
N LEU A 387 6.52 1.49 -12.52
CA LEU A 387 7.42 2.50 -11.99
C LEU A 387 6.61 3.73 -11.57
N TYR A 388 6.95 4.28 -10.42
CA TYR A 388 6.32 5.48 -9.85
C TYR A 388 7.30 6.65 -9.88
N ASP A 389 6.86 7.80 -10.36
CA ASP A 389 7.63 9.03 -10.30
C ASP A 389 7.18 9.90 -9.11
N PRO A 390 7.98 9.97 -8.03
CA PRO A 390 7.65 10.79 -6.86
C PRO A 390 7.76 12.29 -7.15
N VAL A 391 8.51 12.70 -8.19
CA VAL A 391 8.74 14.11 -8.54
C VAL A 391 7.50 14.73 -9.17
N ILE A 392 6.68 13.95 -9.86
CA ILE A 392 5.42 14.43 -10.49
C ILE A 392 4.16 13.78 -9.88
N GLY A 393 4.34 12.84 -8.94
CA GLY A 393 3.25 12.21 -8.19
C GLY A 393 2.39 11.23 -9.00
N ARG A 394 2.98 10.54 -9.99
CA ARG A 394 2.21 9.72 -10.96
C ARG A 394 2.92 8.43 -11.37
N TRP A 395 2.13 7.46 -11.83
CA TRP A 395 2.65 6.25 -12.47
C TRP A 395 3.18 6.53 -13.88
N THR A 396 4.22 5.81 -14.30
CA THR A 396 4.76 5.88 -15.67
C THR A 396 3.93 5.06 -16.68
N ASN A 397 3.02 4.23 -16.20
CA ASN A 397 2.24 3.30 -17.00
C ASN A 397 0.78 3.36 -16.61
N CYS A 398 -0.10 3.10 -17.57
CA CYS A 398 -1.52 2.96 -17.31
C CYS A 398 -1.77 1.86 -16.27
N ASP A 399 -2.65 2.14 -15.33
CA ASP A 399 -3.17 1.15 -14.40
C ASP A 399 -3.80 -0.02 -15.18
N PRO A 400 -3.38 -1.28 -14.95
CA PRO A 400 -4.03 -2.44 -15.55
C PRO A 400 -5.54 -2.48 -15.29
N HIS A 401 -5.98 -1.95 -14.15
CA HIS A 401 -7.37 -1.86 -13.71
C HIS A 401 -8.01 -0.50 -13.99
N ALA A 402 -7.42 0.32 -14.88
CA ALA A 402 -8.00 1.64 -15.22
C ALA A 402 -9.48 1.57 -15.64
N SER A 403 -9.90 0.46 -16.28
CA SER A 403 -11.30 0.25 -16.67
C SER A 403 -12.25 -0.04 -15.50
N SER A 404 -11.74 -0.38 -14.32
CA SER A 404 -12.52 -0.58 -13.10
C SER A 404 -12.85 0.73 -12.38
N TYR A 405 -12.12 1.82 -12.67
CA TYR A 405 -12.25 3.09 -11.96
C TYR A 405 -12.43 4.27 -12.92
N PHE A 406 -13.62 4.37 -13.53
CA PHE A 406 -13.92 5.42 -14.51
C PHE A 406 -13.78 6.86 -13.97
N SER A 407 -13.87 7.04 -12.65
CA SER A 407 -13.77 8.35 -11.99
C SER A 407 -12.35 8.73 -11.56
N ILE A 408 -11.34 7.89 -11.83
CA ILE A 408 -9.95 8.08 -11.40
C ILE A 408 -9.05 8.05 -12.62
N SER A 409 -8.08 8.97 -12.69
CA SER A 409 -7.07 8.96 -13.73
C SER A 409 -6.30 7.63 -13.70
N SER A 410 -6.13 7.02 -14.88
CA SER A 410 -5.43 5.76 -15.07
C SER A 410 -3.93 5.81 -14.70
N TYR A 411 -3.41 6.96 -14.31
CA TYR A 411 -2.02 7.15 -13.87
C TYR A 411 -1.94 7.78 -12.48
N SER A 412 -3.07 8.00 -11.81
CA SER A 412 -3.10 8.57 -10.45
C SER A 412 -2.47 7.62 -9.45
N TYR A 413 -1.65 8.16 -8.56
CA TYR A 413 -1.13 7.43 -7.42
C TYR A 413 -2.14 7.46 -6.28
N VAL A 414 -2.61 6.27 -5.86
CA VAL A 414 -3.50 6.06 -4.69
C VAL A 414 -4.68 7.05 -4.59
N ASN A 415 -5.35 7.31 -5.71
CA ASN A 415 -6.45 8.27 -5.82
C ASN A 415 -6.10 9.68 -5.28
N ASN A 416 -4.83 10.08 -5.45
CA ASN A 416 -4.25 11.33 -4.95
C ASN A 416 -4.38 11.54 -3.43
N ASN A 417 -4.46 10.45 -2.65
CA ASN A 417 -4.41 10.50 -1.19
C ASN A 417 -3.25 9.66 -0.63
N PRO A 418 -2.00 10.09 -0.85
CA PRO A 418 -0.81 9.33 -0.43
C PRO A 418 -0.55 9.37 1.08
N ILE A 419 -1.38 10.07 1.86
CA ILE A 419 -1.22 10.20 3.31
C ILE A 419 -1.91 9.07 4.07
N THR A 420 -3.00 8.53 3.53
CA THR A 420 -3.76 7.44 4.16
C THR A 420 -3.70 6.12 3.41
N SER A 421 -3.15 6.13 2.20
CA SER A 421 -3.16 5.01 1.29
C SER A 421 -1.75 4.74 0.75
N ILE A 422 -1.46 3.47 0.55
CA ILE A 422 -0.26 3.00 -0.14
C ILE A 422 -0.70 2.09 -1.28
N ASP A 423 0.10 2.00 -2.33
CA ASP A 423 -0.01 0.92 -3.31
C ASP A 423 1.02 -0.17 -2.95
N PRO A 424 0.62 -1.31 -2.35
CA PRO A 424 1.58 -2.28 -1.82
C PRO A 424 2.47 -2.94 -2.87
N ASP A 425 1.99 -3.15 -4.09
CA ASP A 425 2.73 -3.75 -5.22
C ASP A 425 1.99 -3.63 -6.58
N GLY A 426 0.87 -2.91 -6.62
CA GLY A 426 -0.04 -2.78 -7.75
C GLY A 426 -1.10 -3.90 -7.88
N ARG A 427 -1.56 -4.56 -6.79
CA ARG A 427 -2.47 -5.76 -6.79
C ARG A 427 -3.65 -5.75 -5.76
N ASP A 428 -4.61 -6.71 -5.88
CA ASP A 428 -6.00 -6.64 -5.31
C ASP A 428 -6.67 -7.97 -4.80
N LEU A 429 -7.36 -7.95 -3.64
CA LEU A 429 -8.37 -8.93 -3.19
C LEU A 429 -9.79 -8.50 -3.59
N ILE A 430 -10.59 -9.37 -4.21
CA ILE A 430 -11.99 -9.09 -4.55
C ILE A 430 -12.93 -10.03 -3.78
N VAL A 431 -13.82 -9.45 -2.97
CA VAL A 431 -14.94 -10.15 -2.31
C VAL A 431 -16.16 -10.12 -3.22
N LEU A 432 -16.67 -11.27 -3.63
CA LEU A 432 -17.83 -11.41 -4.51
C LEU A 432 -19.13 -11.55 -3.71
N SER A 433 -20.22 -10.94 -4.18
CA SER A 433 -21.55 -11.01 -3.57
C SER A 433 -22.66 -11.27 -4.60
N ALA A 434 -23.44 -12.30 -4.32
CA ALA A 434 -24.59 -12.77 -5.09
C ALA A 434 -25.84 -12.65 -4.20
N PRO A 435 -26.48 -11.47 -4.15
CA PRO A 435 -27.41 -11.13 -3.09
C PRO A 435 -28.78 -11.80 -3.20
N THR A 436 -29.17 -12.24 -4.40
CA THR A 436 -30.47 -12.87 -4.65
C THR A 436 -30.47 -14.38 -4.39
N HIS A 437 -29.31 -14.97 -4.08
CA HIS A 437 -29.15 -16.41 -3.84
C HIS A 437 -29.72 -16.85 -2.51
N ALA A 438 -29.94 -18.16 -2.41
CA ALA A 438 -30.42 -18.84 -1.21
C ALA A 438 -31.66 -18.14 -0.62
N GLY A 439 -32.64 -17.77 -1.45
CA GLY A 439 -33.87 -17.10 -0.99
C GLY A 439 -33.68 -15.67 -0.47
N GLY A 440 -32.63 -14.96 -0.91
CA GLY A 440 -32.35 -13.57 -0.53
C GLY A 440 -31.41 -13.42 0.68
N TYR A 441 -30.87 -14.50 1.22
CA TYR A 441 -29.81 -14.46 2.24
C TYR A 441 -28.43 -14.16 1.64
N GLY A 442 -28.27 -14.42 0.34
CA GLY A 442 -27.09 -14.12 -0.45
C GLY A 442 -26.05 -15.24 -0.47
N HIS A 443 -25.05 -15.10 -1.34
CA HIS A 443 -23.87 -15.96 -1.46
C HIS A 443 -22.61 -15.12 -1.63
N ALA A 444 -21.46 -15.63 -1.19
CA ALA A 444 -20.19 -14.91 -1.26
C ALA A 444 -19.02 -15.83 -1.61
N ALA A 445 -17.98 -15.24 -2.19
CA ALA A 445 -16.72 -15.89 -2.54
C ALA A 445 -15.59 -14.85 -2.60
N VAL A 446 -14.37 -15.30 -2.86
CA VAL A 446 -13.23 -14.39 -3.09
C VAL A 446 -12.46 -14.74 -4.36
N LEU A 447 -11.94 -13.71 -5.00
CA LEU A 447 -10.85 -13.78 -5.97
C LEU A 447 -9.64 -13.12 -5.32
N ILE A 448 -8.53 -13.86 -5.27
CA ILE A 448 -7.27 -13.37 -4.69
C ILE A 448 -6.24 -13.32 -5.81
N GLY A 449 -5.63 -12.16 -6.06
CA GLY A 449 -4.61 -11.99 -7.10
C GLY A 449 -4.74 -10.67 -7.86
N ASN A 450 -4.54 -10.71 -9.18
CA ASN A 450 -4.65 -9.53 -10.04
C ASN A 450 -4.66 -9.97 -11.51
N ASP A 451 -4.94 -9.05 -12.43
CA ASP A 451 -4.96 -9.34 -13.87
C ASP A 451 -3.59 -9.75 -14.45
N LYS A 452 -2.47 -9.57 -13.74
CA LYS A 452 -1.12 -10.00 -14.20
C LYS A 452 -0.80 -11.44 -13.81
N THR A 453 -1.01 -11.80 -12.54
CA THR A 453 -0.75 -13.16 -12.04
C THR A 453 -1.93 -14.09 -12.25
N GLY A 454 -3.08 -13.54 -12.63
CA GLY A 454 -4.38 -14.17 -12.59
C GLY A 454 -5.00 -14.13 -11.19
N TYR A 455 -6.31 -14.23 -11.14
CA TYR A 455 -7.08 -14.41 -9.93
C TYR A 455 -7.26 -15.88 -9.60
N LYS A 456 -7.13 -16.23 -8.33
CA LYS A 456 -7.52 -17.52 -7.79
C LYS A 456 -8.89 -17.40 -7.13
N TYR A 457 -9.86 -18.11 -7.68
CA TYR A 457 -11.23 -18.14 -7.21
C TYR A 457 -11.39 -19.20 -6.10
N TYR A 458 -11.93 -18.76 -4.97
CA TYR A 458 -12.27 -19.60 -3.83
C TYR A 458 -13.74 -19.46 -3.50
N SER A 459 -14.48 -20.55 -3.59
CA SER A 459 -15.92 -20.57 -3.36
C SER A 459 -16.37 -21.90 -2.78
N LYS A 460 -17.32 -21.82 -1.86
CA LYS A 460 -17.88 -22.97 -1.17
C LYS A 460 -19.39 -22.90 -1.23
N ASN A 461 -20.01 -23.96 -1.74
CA ASN A 461 -21.45 -24.09 -1.83
C ASN A 461 -21.94 -25.10 -0.80
N GLY A 462 -23.08 -24.83 -0.17
CA GLY A 462 -23.78 -25.82 0.64
C GLY A 462 -24.71 -26.65 -0.22
N THR A 463 -24.74 -27.97 -0.01
CA THR A 463 -25.75 -28.85 -0.57
C THR A 463 -26.24 -29.82 0.48
N THR A 464 -27.55 -30.04 0.52
CA THR A 464 -28.06 -31.39 0.27
C THR A 464 -29.31 -31.23 -0.61
N GLU A 465 -29.68 -32.28 -1.32
CA GLU A 465 -30.96 -32.44 -2.02
C GLU A 465 -32.18 -32.46 -1.05
N HIS A 466 -31.96 -32.06 0.20
CA HIS A 466 -32.94 -31.90 1.25
C HIS A 466 -32.85 -30.48 1.78
N LYS A 467 -34.01 -29.82 1.84
CA LYS A 467 -34.21 -28.47 2.36
C LYS A 467 -33.83 -28.37 3.86
N GLY A 468 -32.56 -28.47 4.22
CA GLY A 468 -32.07 -28.55 5.59
C GLY A 468 -30.84 -27.67 5.86
N ALA A 469 -30.74 -27.13 7.07
CA ALA A 469 -29.69 -26.21 7.52
C ALA A 469 -28.32 -26.87 7.83
N TRP A 470 -28.15 -28.16 7.58
CA TRP A 470 -27.02 -28.98 8.03
C TRP A 470 -26.65 -30.04 6.97
N GLY A 471 -25.36 -30.25 6.69
CA GLY A 471 -24.88 -31.29 5.76
C GLY A 471 -23.39 -31.18 5.38
N ALA A 472 -22.85 -32.24 4.78
CA ALA A 472 -21.48 -32.25 4.22
C ALA A 472 -21.36 -31.27 3.03
N SER A 473 -20.15 -30.75 2.81
CA SER A 473 -19.89 -29.77 1.76
C SER A 473 -19.64 -30.42 0.40
N ASP A 474 -20.65 -30.64 -0.44
CA ASP A 474 -20.43 -30.89 -1.88
C ASP A 474 -21.67 -30.91 -2.79
N LYS A 475 -21.70 -29.95 -3.72
CA LYS A 475 -21.56 -30.43 -5.11
C LYS A 475 -20.34 -29.88 -5.83
N HIS A 476 -19.84 -28.66 -5.60
CA HIS A 476 -18.65 -28.16 -6.32
C HIS A 476 -17.89 -27.03 -5.57
N PRO A 477 -17.17 -27.30 -4.46
CA PRO A 477 -16.25 -26.29 -3.92
C PRO A 477 -15.16 -25.97 -4.95
N VAL A 478 -14.87 -24.70 -5.13
CA VAL A 478 -13.80 -24.24 -6.02
C VAL A 478 -12.64 -23.75 -5.16
N VAL A 479 -11.50 -24.43 -5.26
CA VAL A 479 -10.30 -24.13 -4.49
C VAL A 479 -9.23 -23.62 -5.44
N GLY A 480 -9.01 -22.30 -5.43
CA GLY A 480 -7.92 -21.65 -6.15
C GLY A 480 -7.96 -21.83 -7.67
N ARG A 481 -9.15 -21.94 -8.27
CA ARG A 481 -9.27 -22.02 -9.74
C ARG A 481 -8.81 -20.71 -10.35
N LYS A 482 -7.93 -20.80 -11.34
CA LYS A 482 -7.27 -19.63 -11.91
C LYS A 482 -8.11 -19.03 -13.05
N TYR A 483 -8.23 -17.71 -13.02
CA TYR A 483 -8.73 -16.87 -14.11
C TYR A 483 -7.64 -15.87 -14.45
N ALA A 484 -7.32 -15.66 -15.73
CA ALA A 484 -6.32 -14.69 -16.14
C ALA A 484 -6.79 -13.24 -15.92
N SER A 485 -8.11 -13.00 -15.88
CA SER A 485 -8.67 -11.69 -15.57
C SER A 485 -10.03 -11.74 -14.88
N LEU A 486 -10.46 -10.63 -14.29
CA LEU A 486 -11.83 -10.51 -13.74
C LEU A 486 -12.88 -10.70 -14.84
N LYS A 487 -12.63 -10.19 -16.06
CA LYS A 487 -13.51 -10.37 -17.21
C LYS A 487 -13.64 -11.84 -17.65
N GLU A 488 -12.57 -12.61 -17.53
CA GLU A 488 -12.60 -14.06 -17.77
C GLU A 488 -13.45 -14.77 -16.71
N PHE A 489 -13.29 -14.40 -15.43
CA PHE A 489 -14.16 -14.89 -14.37
C PHE A 489 -15.63 -14.54 -14.63
N GLU A 490 -15.94 -13.29 -15.01
CA GLU A 490 -17.31 -12.85 -15.31
C GLU A 490 -17.97 -13.69 -16.42
N ALA A 491 -17.17 -14.06 -17.44
CA ALA A 491 -17.60 -14.87 -18.56
C ALA A 491 -17.58 -16.39 -18.26
N SER A 492 -17.04 -16.81 -17.12
CA SER A 492 -16.91 -18.22 -16.75
C SER A 492 -18.23 -18.85 -16.32
N GLU A 493 -18.28 -20.19 -16.35
CA GLU A 493 -19.42 -20.93 -15.81
C GLU A 493 -19.57 -20.76 -14.29
N ASP A 494 -18.47 -20.49 -13.57
CA ASP A 494 -18.52 -20.23 -12.12
C ASP A 494 -19.33 -18.98 -11.76
N ASN A 495 -19.40 -18.00 -12.67
CA ASN A 495 -20.25 -16.83 -12.50
C ASN A 495 -21.63 -16.97 -13.18
N LYS A 496 -21.85 -17.98 -14.04
CA LYS A 496 -23.11 -18.13 -14.80
C LYS A 496 -24.08 -19.15 -14.22
N LYS A 497 -23.57 -20.24 -13.63
CA LYS A 497 -24.33 -21.48 -13.44
C LYS A 497 -25.28 -21.48 -12.24
N ASP A 498 -24.88 -20.86 -11.13
CA ASP A 498 -25.64 -20.93 -9.86
C ASP A 498 -26.34 -19.62 -9.49
N GLY A 499 -26.43 -18.71 -10.46
CA GLY A 499 -26.84 -17.32 -10.31
C GLY A 499 -25.59 -16.42 -10.21
N PRO A 500 -25.55 -15.30 -10.92
CA PRO A 500 -24.37 -14.46 -11.02
C PRO A 500 -24.06 -13.70 -9.73
N TYR A 501 -22.77 -13.53 -9.44
CA TYR A 501 -22.36 -12.48 -8.52
C TYR A 501 -22.76 -11.14 -9.14
N GLU A 502 -23.48 -10.32 -8.38
CA GLU A 502 -24.02 -9.03 -8.84
C GLU A 502 -23.11 -7.88 -8.42
N LYS A 503 -22.35 -8.07 -7.34
CA LYS A 503 -21.48 -7.07 -6.75
C LYS A 503 -20.14 -7.69 -6.39
N ALA A 504 -19.09 -6.90 -6.47
CA ALA A 504 -17.78 -7.27 -5.94
C ALA A 504 -17.22 -6.12 -5.13
N TYR A 505 -16.46 -6.41 -4.07
CA TYR A 505 -15.82 -5.40 -3.24
C TYR A 505 -14.33 -5.68 -3.16
N GLU A 506 -13.56 -4.78 -3.74
CA GLU A 506 -12.13 -4.93 -3.94
C GLU A 506 -11.34 -4.20 -2.86
N LEU A 507 -10.30 -4.86 -2.35
CA LEU A 507 -9.40 -4.42 -1.30
C LEU A 507 -7.97 -4.60 -1.79
N LYS A 508 -7.13 -3.58 -1.70
CA LYS A 508 -5.75 -3.66 -2.21
C LYS A 508 -4.88 -4.55 -1.32
N THR A 509 -4.09 -5.44 -1.92
CA THR A 509 -3.31 -6.47 -1.20
C THR A 509 -1.94 -6.68 -1.82
N ASP A 510 -0.98 -7.15 -1.02
CA ASP A 510 0.34 -7.57 -1.50
C ASP A 510 0.45 -9.09 -1.64
N GLU A 511 1.46 -9.59 -2.35
CA GLU A 511 1.70 -11.03 -2.53
C GLU A 511 1.78 -11.85 -1.23
N ALA A 512 2.40 -11.31 -0.17
CA ALA A 512 2.53 -12.03 1.10
C ALA A 512 1.20 -12.08 1.85
N THR A 513 0.38 -11.06 1.69
CA THR A 513 -1.00 -10.97 2.18
C THR A 513 -1.88 -11.92 1.37
N ASP A 514 -1.81 -11.89 0.04
CA ASP A 514 -2.47 -12.84 -0.88
C ASP A 514 -2.19 -14.27 -0.48
N LYS A 515 -0.93 -14.65 -0.26
CA LYS A 515 -0.58 -16.01 0.15
C LYS A 515 -1.26 -16.44 1.46
N LYS A 516 -1.32 -15.55 2.46
CA LYS A 516 -2.01 -15.85 3.74
C LYS A 516 -3.51 -15.97 3.54
N MET A 517 -4.09 -15.10 2.71
CA MET A 517 -5.51 -15.10 2.40
C MET A 517 -5.89 -16.33 1.57
N GLU A 518 -5.05 -16.77 0.64
CA GLU A 518 -5.21 -17.99 -0.14
C GLU A 518 -5.18 -19.23 0.76
N GLU A 519 -4.22 -19.31 1.69
CA GLU A 519 -4.14 -20.41 2.67
C GLU A 519 -5.39 -20.46 3.55
N ALA A 520 -5.89 -19.30 3.99
CA ALA A 520 -7.10 -19.20 4.80
C ALA A 520 -8.37 -19.52 3.99
N ALA A 521 -8.51 -18.97 2.79
CA ALA A 521 -9.63 -19.22 1.87
C ALA A 521 -9.69 -20.70 1.49
N LYS A 522 -8.55 -21.31 1.17
CA LYS A 522 -8.44 -22.76 0.91
C LYS A 522 -8.97 -23.58 2.08
N LYS A 523 -8.49 -23.30 3.30
CA LYS A 523 -8.93 -24.00 4.51
C LYS A 523 -10.42 -23.83 4.79
N ALA A 524 -10.95 -22.63 4.54
CA ALA A 524 -12.38 -22.35 4.72
C ALA A 524 -13.24 -23.12 3.70
N VAL A 525 -12.81 -23.17 2.43
CA VAL A 525 -13.50 -23.93 1.37
C VAL A 525 -13.50 -25.43 1.67
N GLU A 526 -12.39 -25.98 2.17
CA GLU A 526 -12.22 -27.41 2.46
C GLU A 526 -12.92 -27.89 3.76
N SER A 527 -13.51 -26.97 4.54
CA SER A 527 -14.21 -27.31 5.80
C SER A 527 -15.68 -27.72 5.58
N ASP A 528 -16.34 -28.34 6.57
CA ASP A 528 -17.76 -28.72 6.46
C ASP A 528 -18.70 -27.51 6.31
N TYR A 529 -19.76 -27.60 5.50
CA TYR A 529 -20.67 -26.47 5.29
C TYR A 529 -21.73 -26.39 6.41
N ASN A 530 -21.93 -25.19 6.98
CA ASN A 530 -22.97 -24.93 7.96
C ASN A 530 -23.51 -23.51 7.80
N VAL A 531 -24.81 -23.36 7.48
CA VAL A 531 -25.46 -22.05 7.28
C VAL A 531 -25.34 -21.12 8.49
N LEU A 532 -25.25 -21.67 9.70
CA LEU A 532 -25.27 -20.90 10.95
C LEU A 532 -23.87 -20.66 11.55
N ALA A 533 -22.83 -21.34 11.07
CA ALA A 533 -21.49 -21.29 11.68
C ALA A 533 -20.28 -21.53 10.75
N ASN A 534 -20.50 -21.99 9.50
CA ASN A 534 -19.42 -22.32 8.55
C ASN A 534 -19.90 -22.28 7.06
N SER A 535 -20.38 -21.13 6.61
CA SER A 535 -21.03 -20.92 5.31
C SER A 535 -20.09 -20.33 4.24
N CYS A 536 -20.63 -19.99 3.07
CA CYS A 536 -19.86 -19.42 1.96
C CYS A 536 -19.18 -18.09 2.32
N ILE A 537 -19.76 -17.30 3.22
CA ILE A 537 -19.18 -16.03 3.65
C ILE A 537 -17.91 -16.22 4.49
N ASP A 538 -17.73 -17.37 5.12
CA ASP A 538 -16.55 -17.65 5.92
C ASP A 538 -15.29 -17.80 5.05
N VAL A 539 -15.44 -18.12 3.76
CA VAL A 539 -14.33 -18.07 2.80
C VAL A 539 -13.80 -16.63 2.68
N ALA A 540 -14.69 -15.65 2.57
CA ALA A 540 -14.32 -14.25 2.54
C ALA A 540 -13.86 -13.75 3.91
N SER A 541 -14.55 -14.11 5.00
CA SER A 541 -14.20 -13.65 6.34
C SER A 541 -12.85 -14.20 6.83
N ASP A 542 -12.55 -15.48 6.58
CA ASP A 542 -11.26 -16.07 6.98
C ASP A 542 -10.11 -15.51 6.14
N ALA A 543 -10.34 -15.28 4.84
CA ALA A 543 -9.39 -14.58 3.97
C ALA A 543 -9.13 -13.15 4.47
N LEU A 544 -10.18 -12.34 4.66
CA LEU A 544 -10.07 -10.97 5.17
C LEU A 544 -9.40 -10.91 6.55
N HIS A 545 -9.70 -11.88 7.42
CA HIS A 545 -9.06 -11.97 8.72
C HIS A 545 -7.56 -12.27 8.61
N ALA A 546 -7.17 -13.21 7.75
CA ALA A 546 -5.77 -13.51 7.47
C ALA A 546 -5.03 -12.32 6.83
N GLY A 547 -5.73 -11.53 6.03
CA GLY A 547 -5.26 -10.29 5.41
C GLY A 547 -5.31 -9.06 6.32
N ARG A 548 -5.86 -9.17 7.54
CA ARG A 548 -6.08 -8.05 8.50
C ARG A 548 -7.03 -6.96 8.03
N PHE A 549 -7.96 -7.30 7.13
CA PHE A 549 -9.08 -6.46 6.68
C PHE A 549 -10.36 -6.69 7.48
N ASP A 550 -10.40 -7.72 8.34
CA ASP A 550 -11.49 -7.94 9.29
C ASP A 550 -10.94 -8.48 10.61
N ASN A 551 -11.54 -8.06 11.73
CA ASN A 551 -11.17 -8.53 13.08
C ASN A 551 -11.58 -9.99 13.34
N GLY A 552 -12.28 -10.63 12.39
CA GLY A 552 -12.69 -12.02 12.44
C GLY A 552 -13.94 -12.25 13.30
N THR A 553 -14.52 -13.46 13.22
CA THR A 553 -15.62 -13.88 14.11
C THR A 553 -15.08 -14.40 15.43
N GLY A 554 -15.80 -14.14 16.53
CA GLY A 554 -15.61 -14.85 17.80
C GLY A 554 -15.75 -16.38 17.64
N PRO A 555 -15.47 -17.18 18.69
CA PRO A 555 -15.45 -18.63 18.60
C PRO A 555 -16.77 -19.17 18.02
N LYS A 556 -16.66 -20.19 17.15
CA LYS A 556 -17.78 -20.91 16.50
C LYS A 556 -18.55 -21.73 17.55
N VAL A 557 -19.22 -21.08 18.50
CA VAL A 557 -19.89 -21.74 19.63
C VAL A 557 -21.33 -22.08 19.29
N PHE A 558 -21.71 -23.32 19.54
CA PHE A 558 -23.11 -23.78 19.54
C PHE A 558 -23.86 -23.16 20.74
N GLY A 559 -24.90 -22.38 20.47
CA GLY A 559 -25.89 -21.99 21.48
C GLY A 559 -26.10 -20.49 21.66
N ILE A 560 -27.38 -20.10 21.55
CA ILE A 560 -28.07 -18.89 22.02
C ILE A 560 -27.31 -17.55 21.87
N ILE A 561 -27.81 -16.78 20.90
CA ILE A 561 -27.42 -15.42 20.50
C ILE A 561 -27.33 -14.46 21.70
N PRO A 562 -26.14 -13.91 22.01
CA PRO A 562 -26.02 -12.61 22.65
C PRO A 562 -25.68 -11.56 21.58
N ASN A 563 -26.20 -10.36 21.81
CA ASN A 563 -26.44 -9.27 20.87
C ASN A 563 -25.17 -8.54 20.33
N THR A 564 -24.04 -9.22 20.16
CA THR A 564 -22.75 -8.60 19.79
C THR A 564 -21.94 -9.33 18.71
N TYR A 565 -22.51 -10.34 18.04
CA TYR A 565 -21.82 -11.06 16.97
C TYR A 565 -22.52 -10.84 15.61
N LEU A 566 -21.74 -10.36 14.63
CA LEU A 566 -22.19 -10.15 13.24
C LEU A 566 -22.86 -11.44 12.70
N THR A 567 -23.97 -11.29 11.97
CA THR A 567 -24.79 -12.42 11.50
C THR A 567 -24.07 -13.25 10.42
N PRO A 568 -24.32 -14.57 10.32
CA PRO A 568 -23.72 -15.45 9.29
C PRO A 568 -24.35 -15.27 7.90
N ILE A 569 -25.18 -14.24 7.71
CA ILE A 569 -25.93 -13.97 6.48
C ILE A 569 -25.00 -13.22 5.50
N PRO A 570 -24.67 -13.80 4.33
CA PRO A 570 -23.72 -13.20 3.38
C PRO A 570 -24.06 -11.75 3.00
N ASN A 571 -25.33 -11.43 2.78
CA ASN A 571 -25.77 -10.07 2.45
C ASN A 571 -25.51 -9.03 3.55
N VAL A 572 -25.71 -9.41 4.81
CA VAL A 572 -25.45 -8.51 5.94
C VAL A 572 -23.94 -8.34 6.13
N ARG A 573 -23.19 -9.43 5.95
CA ARG A 573 -21.74 -9.43 6.10
C ARG A 573 -21.03 -8.66 5.01
N PHE A 574 -21.43 -8.81 3.75
CA PHE A 574 -20.87 -8.06 2.64
C PHE A 574 -21.02 -6.54 2.87
N LYS A 575 -22.18 -6.10 3.39
CA LYS A 575 -22.36 -4.70 3.83
C LYS A 575 -21.44 -4.30 4.98
N ALA A 576 -21.19 -5.20 5.93
CA ALA A 576 -20.26 -4.96 7.03
C ALA A 576 -18.80 -4.88 6.55
N ILE A 577 -18.39 -5.72 5.59
CA ILE A 577 -17.06 -5.69 4.97
C ILE A 577 -16.82 -4.34 4.30
N ILE A 578 -17.80 -3.86 3.52
CA ILE A 578 -17.75 -2.52 2.90
C ILE A 578 -17.64 -1.44 3.97
N LYS A 579 -18.47 -1.50 5.01
CA LYS A 579 -18.47 -0.52 6.10
C LYS A 579 -17.15 -0.48 6.87
N ASN A 580 -16.55 -1.65 7.10
CA ASN A 580 -15.35 -1.80 7.92
C ASN A 580 -14.06 -1.51 7.14
N ASN A 581 -14.12 -1.52 5.81
CA ASN A 581 -12.97 -1.28 4.94
C ASN A 581 -13.23 -0.12 3.97
N PRO A 582 -13.47 1.11 4.44
CA PRO A 582 -13.94 2.22 3.60
C PRO A 582 -13.02 2.62 2.44
N GLY A 583 -11.78 2.12 2.39
CA GLY A 583 -10.83 2.30 1.28
C GLY A 583 -10.98 1.31 0.12
N GLY A 584 -11.88 0.32 0.21
CA GLY A 584 -12.14 -0.63 -0.87
C GLY A 584 -13.11 -0.11 -1.94
N VAL A 585 -13.10 -0.73 -3.11
CA VAL A 585 -13.89 -0.33 -4.29
C VAL A 585 -15.05 -1.28 -4.52
N LEU A 586 -16.28 -0.75 -4.58
CA LEU A 586 -17.48 -1.53 -4.94
C LEU A 586 -17.67 -1.57 -6.46
N LEU A 587 -17.60 -2.77 -7.03
CA LEU A 587 -17.83 -3.07 -8.43
C LEU A 587 -19.24 -3.66 -8.62
N ILE A 588 -19.89 -3.33 -9.74
CA ILE A 588 -21.15 -3.95 -10.18
C ILE A 588 -20.83 -4.86 -11.36
N LEU A 589 -21.09 -6.16 -11.20
CA LEU A 589 -20.72 -7.15 -12.19
C LEU A 589 -21.80 -7.28 -13.29
N PRO A 590 -21.42 -7.36 -14.58
CA PRO A 590 -22.38 -7.48 -15.67
C PRO A 590 -23.26 -8.72 -15.52
N GLN A 591 -24.57 -8.54 -15.66
CA GLN A 591 -25.53 -9.63 -15.56
C GLN A 591 -25.79 -10.25 -16.95
N PRO A 592 -25.78 -11.59 -17.09
CA PRO A 592 -26.28 -12.22 -18.30
C PRO A 592 -27.75 -11.79 -18.48
N LYS A 593 -28.07 -11.13 -19.60
CA LYS A 593 -29.46 -10.73 -19.92
C LYS A 593 -30.35 -11.96 -19.75
N LYS A 594 -31.25 -11.95 -18.76
CA LYS A 594 -32.32 -12.96 -18.68
C LYS A 594 -33.09 -12.89 -20.00
N LYS A 595 -33.00 -13.94 -20.83
CA LYS A 595 -33.95 -14.10 -21.93
C LYS A 595 -35.34 -14.08 -21.30
N ARG A 596 -36.21 -13.18 -21.76
CA ARG A 596 -37.65 -13.31 -21.51
C ARG A 596 -38.09 -14.59 -22.21
N GLU A 597 -38.21 -15.68 -21.47
CA GLU A 597 -38.97 -16.84 -21.91
C GLU A 597 -40.43 -16.63 -21.49
N GLY A 598 -41.33 -16.61 -22.47
CA GLY A 598 -42.77 -16.45 -22.25
C GLY A 598 -43.40 -15.53 -23.28
N THR A 599 -43.83 -16.10 -24.40
CA THR A 599 -44.89 -15.55 -25.25
C THR A 599 -46.14 -15.40 -24.39
N VAL A 600 -46.60 -14.15 -24.16
CA VAL A 600 -47.93 -13.90 -23.62
C VAL A 600 -48.87 -13.67 -24.79
N THR A 601 -49.73 -14.65 -25.07
CA THR A 601 -50.90 -14.43 -25.94
C THR A 601 -51.95 -13.71 -25.11
N VAL A 602 -52.25 -12.46 -25.46
CA VAL A 602 -53.38 -11.72 -24.89
C VAL A 602 -54.57 -11.88 -25.84
N GLY A 603 -55.68 -12.42 -25.34
CA GLY A 603 -56.94 -12.55 -26.07
C GLY A 603 -57.59 -11.20 -26.43
N PRO A 604 -58.73 -11.21 -27.15
CA PRO A 604 -59.34 -9.99 -27.68
C PRO A 604 -59.71 -8.99 -26.56
N LEU A 605 -59.42 -7.71 -26.84
CA LEU A 605 -59.65 -6.56 -25.96
C LEU A 605 -61.12 -6.45 -25.53
N SER A 606 -61.40 -6.62 -24.24
CA SER A 606 -62.66 -6.18 -23.64
C SER A 606 -62.70 -4.65 -23.56
N LYS A 607 -63.85 -4.07 -23.91
CA LYS A 607 -64.10 -2.61 -24.03
C LYS A 607 -63.68 -1.82 -22.77
N PRO A 608 -63.31 -0.54 -22.91
CA PRO A 608 -62.86 0.29 -21.79
C PRO A 608 -63.98 0.51 -20.77
N THR A 609 -63.69 0.24 -19.49
CA THR A 609 -64.56 0.62 -18.38
C THR A 609 -64.37 2.11 -18.10
N VAL A 610 -65.44 2.89 -18.29
CA VAL A 610 -65.50 4.30 -17.90
C VAL A 610 -65.62 4.38 -16.39
N ILE A 611 -64.71 5.09 -15.72
CA ILE A 611 -64.79 5.39 -14.28
C ILE A 611 -65.66 6.65 -14.14
N PRO A 612 -66.81 6.60 -13.43
CA PRO A 612 -67.59 7.81 -13.17
C PRO A 612 -66.92 8.65 -12.08
N ASP A 613 -66.94 9.95 -12.33
CA ASP A 613 -66.49 11.01 -11.45
C ASP A 613 -67.42 11.21 -10.24
N ASN A 614 -66.82 11.74 -9.18
CA ASN A 614 -67.39 12.60 -8.14
C ASN A 614 -68.05 12.04 -6.84
N GLU A 615 -67.48 12.61 -5.77
CA GLU A 615 -68.13 13.34 -4.66
C GLU A 615 -68.66 12.63 -3.41
N LYS A 616 -68.10 13.15 -2.30
CA LYS A 616 -68.72 13.51 -1.01
C LYS A 616 -68.99 12.43 0.05
N LYS A 617 -68.28 12.64 1.18
CA LYS A 617 -68.63 12.36 2.57
C LYS A 617 -70.13 12.54 2.90
N PRO A 618 -70.64 11.84 3.93
CA PRO A 618 -70.49 12.34 5.32
C PRO A 618 -69.36 11.70 6.11
#